data_AF-A0AAW0H1J7-F1
#
_entry.id   AF-A0AAW0H1J7-F1
#
_cell.length_a   1.000
_cell.length_b   1.000
_cell.length_c   1.000
_cell.angle_alpha   90.00
_cell.angle_beta   90.00
_cell.angle_gamma   90.00
#
_symmetry.space_group_name_H-M   'P 1'
#
loop_
_entity.id
_entity.type
_entity.pdbx_description
1 polymer ?
#
loop_
_entity_poly.entity_id
_entity_poly.type
_entity_poly.pdbx_seq_one_letter_code
_entity_poly.pdbx_strand_id
1 'polypeptide(L)'
;VARCKQLICDPSYIPGHVQKAGQVIRCICILSHPIKNTNDANSCQIIIPQNQDNRKSDIYVCMISYAQNVAAQGKYITIASTTVETAEPEKEVESALELLELIDQKFVAISDLYEPFDGGFESQVFCSSSYDATTRLETTCNDNKDIYKHMAGTAFDFENMKHKQNDVFGEADQ
;
A
#
# COMPACT_ATOMS: atom_id res chain seq x y z
N VAL A 1 -11.40 -20.49 23.78
CA VAL A 1 -10.51 -19.33 24.02
C VAL A 1 -9.09 -19.74 23.64
N ALA A 2 -8.47 -19.08 22.66
CA ALA A 2 -7.06 -19.27 22.34
C ALA A 2 -6.21 -18.34 23.21
N ARG A 3 -5.04 -18.80 23.65
CA ARG A 3 -4.10 -18.03 24.48
C ARG A 3 -2.78 -17.83 23.72
N CYS A 4 -2.19 -16.65 23.86
CA CYS A 4 -0.91 -16.30 23.23
C CYS A 4 -0.06 -15.44 24.17
N LYS A 5 1.22 -15.25 23.83
CA LYS A 5 2.15 -14.37 24.57
C LYS A 5 2.22 -12.96 23.98
N GLN A 6 2.04 -12.86 22.66
CA GLN A 6 2.10 -11.63 21.88
C GLN A 6 1.00 -11.69 20.81
N LEU A 7 0.45 -10.54 20.45
CA LEU A 7 -0.56 -10.38 19.41
C LEU A 7 -0.06 -9.39 18.36
N ILE A 8 -0.18 -9.75 17.08
CA ILE A 8 -0.02 -8.81 15.95
C ILE A 8 -1.40 -8.61 15.34
N CYS A 9 -1.74 -7.36 15.01
CA CYS A 9 -3.01 -7.03 14.36
C CYS A 9 -2.90 -5.77 13.51
N ASP A 10 -3.94 -5.51 12.70
CA ASP A 10 -4.13 -4.22 12.04
C ASP A 10 -5.07 -3.31 12.88
N PRO A 11 -5.14 -1.99 12.56
CA PRO A 11 -5.92 -1.03 13.34
C PRO A 11 -7.40 -1.38 13.56
N SER A 12 -8.02 -2.15 12.67
CA SER A 12 -9.45 -2.48 12.76
C SER A 12 -9.81 -3.35 13.97
N TYR A 13 -8.84 -4.09 14.52
CA TYR A 13 -9.05 -4.96 15.68
C TYR A 13 -9.00 -4.22 17.01
N ILE A 14 -8.37 -3.04 17.04
CA ILE A 14 -8.08 -2.29 18.26
C ILE A 14 -8.34 -0.79 18.08
N PRO A 15 -9.58 -0.37 17.75
CA PRO A 15 -9.90 1.03 17.45
C PRO A 15 -9.64 2.00 18.61
N GLY A 16 -9.61 1.50 19.85
CA GLY A 16 -9.25 2.28 21.03
C GLY A 16 -7.74 2.42 21.26
N HIS A 17 -6.91 1.76 20.43
CA HIS A 17 -5.45 1.72 20.53
C HIS A 17 -4.70 2.40 19.37
N VAL A 18 -5.43 3.13 18.52
CA VAL A 18 -4.89 3.76 17.31
C VAL A 18 -5.39 5.20 17.19
N GLN A 19 -4.65 6.03 16.47
CA GLN A 19 -5.04 7.40 16.14
C GLN A 19 -5.11 7.60 14.63
N LYS A 20 -5.99 8.51 14.18
CA LYS A 20 -6.09 8.86 12.76
C LYS A 20 -4.90 9.72 12.34
N ALA A 21 -4.12 9.22 11.38
CA ALA A 21 -2.93 9.87 10.84
C ALA A 21 -3.21 10.69 9.57
N GLY A 22 -4.33 10.42 8.89
CA GLY A 22 -4.70 11.12 7.66
C GLY A 22 -5.80 10.41 6.88
N GLN A 23 -5.91 10.73 5.59
CA GLN A 23 -6.80 10.07 4.65
C GLN A 23 -6.09 9.90 3.31
N VAL A 24 -6.44 8.84 2.57
CA VAL A 24 -5.96 8.57 1.21
C VAL A 24 -7.16 8.40 0.30
N ILE A 25 -7.10 9.04 -0.87
CA ILE A 25 -7.98 8.71 -1.99
C ILE A 25 -7.30 7.70 -2.90
N ARG A 26 -8.06 6.71 -3.36
CA ARG A 26 -7.68 5.77 -4.42
C ARG A 26 -8.77 5.76 -5.49
N CYS A 27 -8.42 6.16 -6.70
CA CYS A 27 -9.27 6.08 -7.89
C CYS A 27 -8.80 4.90 -8.75
N ILE A 28 -9.58 3.83 -8.77
CA ILE A 28 -9.35 2.64 -9.59
C ILE A 28 -10.09 2.84 -10.92
N CYS A 29 -9.35 2.82 -12.02
CA CYS A 29 -9.83 3.06 -13.36
C CYS A 29 -9.60 1.82 -14.24
N ILE A 30 -10.63 1.38 -14.95
CA ILE A 30 -10.51 0.35 -15.98
C ILE A 30 -10.33 1.03 -17.33
N LEU A 31 -9.31 0.64 -18.09
CA LEU A 31 -9.03 1.16 -19.43
C LEU A 31 -9.05 0.04 -20.47
N SER A 32 -9.39 0.40 -21.71
CA SER A 32 -9.30 -0.45 -22.91
C SER A 32 -8.03 -0.21 -23.74
N HIS A 33 -7.08 0.58 -23.23
CA HIS A 33 -5.86 0.97 -23.92
C HIS A 33 -4.73 1.23 -22.91
N PRO A 34 -3.45 1.13 -23.33
CA PRO A 34 -2.34 1.57 -22.49
C PRO A 34 -2.41 3.09 -22.26
N ILE A 35 -1.77 3.56 -21.19
CA ILE A 35 -1.61 4.99 -20.94
C ILE A 35 -0.71 5.59 -22.02
N LYS A 36 -1.08 6.74 -22.60
CA LYS A 36 -0.26 7.41 -23.63
C LYS A 36 1.12 7.76 -23.11
N ASN A 37 2.09 7.88 -24.02
CA ASN A 37 3.48 8.23 -23.72
C ASN A 37 4.20 7.24 -22.79
N THR A 38 3.68 6.01 -22.66
CA THR A 38 4.35 4.91 -21.93
C THR A 38 4.98 3.87 -22.86
N ASN A 39 5.05 4.15 -24.18
CA ASN A 39 5.51 3.21 -25.21
C ASN A 39 4.72 1.89 -25.18
N ASP A 40 3.38 2.01 -25.11
CA ASP A 40 2.41 0.90 -25.04
C ASP A 40 2.74 -0.14 -23.96
N ALA A 41 3.20 0.33 -22.79
CA ALA A 41 3.57 -0.54 -21.69
C ALA A 41 2.36 -1.33 -21.15
N ASN A 42 2.57 -2.61 -20.83
CA ASN A 42 1.56 -3.45 -20.18
C ASN A 42 1.50 -3.23 -18.65
N SER A 43 2.47 -2.52 -18.08
CA SER A 43 2.46 -2.06 -16.70
C SER A 43 3.43 -0.89 -16.56
N CYS A 44 3.10 0.08 -15.71
CA CYS A 44 3.98 1.21 -15.44
C CYS A 44 3.69 1.84 -14.09
N GLN A 45 4.66 2.63 -13.62
CA GLN A 45 4.48 3.54 -12.50
C GLN A 45 4.70 4.96 -12.98
N ILE A 46 3.80 5.87 -12.61
CA ILE A 46 3.92 7.30 -12.82
C ILE A 46 3.88 7.96 -11.44
N ILE A 47 4.75 8.95 -11.25
CA ILE A 47 4.77 9.78 -10.06
C ILE A 47 4.58 11.22 -10.55
N ILE A 48 3.62 11.93 -9.98
CA ILE A 48 3.42 13.36 -10.17
C ILE A 48 3.93 14.02 -8.89
N PRO A 49 5.14 14.61 -8.90
CA PRO A 49 5.71 15.22 -7.71
C PRO A 49 4.86 16.40 -7.26
N GLN A 50 4.66 16.52 -5.95
CA GLN A 50 3.80 17.53 -5.30
C GLN A 50 4.03 18.96 -5.80
N ASN A 51 5.28 19.34 -6.09
CA ASN A 51 5.65 20.67 -6.55
C ASN A 51 5.23 20.96 -8.00
N GLN A 52 5.00 19.91 -8.81
CA GLN A 52 4.50 20.05 -10.19
C GLN A 52 2.98 20.25 -10.24
N ASP A 53 2.27 19.89 -9.16
CA ASP A 53 0.81 19.97 -9.07
C ASP A 53 0.33 20.92 -7.96
N ASN A 54 1.25 21.72 -7.39
CA ASN A 54 0.99 22.67 -6.30
C ASN A 54 0.32 22.04 -5.05
N ARG A 55 0.79 20.84 -4.68
CA ARG A 55 0.32 20.05 -3.53
C ARG A 55 1.39 19.92 -2.44
N LYS A 56 1.04 19.34 -1.30
CA LYS A 56 1.99 18.94 -0.25
C LYS A 56 2.36 17.46 -0.31
N SER A 57 1.66 16.68 -1.11
CA SER A 57 1.81 15.23 -1.25
C SER A 57 1.81 14.84 -2.73
N ASP A 58 2.69 13.92 -3.10
CA ASP A 58 2.77 13.37 -4.44
C ASP A 58 1.47 12.64 -4.83
N ILE A 59 1.23 12.53 -6.14
CA ILE A 59 0.21 11.64 -6.69
C ILE A 59 0.92 10.47 -7.35
N TYR A 60 0.47 9.26 -7.03
CA TYR A 60 1.02 8.02 -7.56
C TYR A 60 0.01 7.39 -8.50
N VAL A 61 0.48 6.93 -9.66
CA VAL A 61 -0.33 6.11 -10.57
C VAL A 61 0.41 4.80 -10.81
N CYS A 62 -0.26 3.69 -10.53
CA CYS A 62 0.21 2.36 -10.90
C CYS A 62 -0.77 1.75 -11.90
N MET A 63 -0.26 1.34 -13.05
CA MET A 63 -1.03 0.61 -14.05
C MET A 63 -0.47 -0.81 -14.15
N ILE A 64 -1.38 -1.77 -14.10
CA ILE A 64 -1.18 -3.19 -14.35
C ILE A 64 -2.28 -3.66 -15.31
N SER A 65 -2.10 -4.81 -15.95
CA SER A 65 -3.02 -5.25 -17.00
C SER A 65 -3.21 -6.76 -17.03
N TYR A 66 -3.89 -7.23 -18.06
CA TYR A 66 -3.98 -8.64 -18.42
C TYR A 66 -2.63 -9.37 -18.41
N ALA A 67 -1.51 -8.69 -18.68
CA ALA A 67 -0.19 -9.30 -18.67
C ALA A 67 0.24 -9.82 -17.28
N GLN A 68 -0.34 -9.28 -16.20
CA GLN A 68 -0.14 -9.76 -14.82
C GLN A 68 -1.31 -10.62 -14.31
N ASN A 69 -2.21 -11.07 -15.19
CA ASN A 69 -3.40 -11.88 -14.87
C ASN A 69 -4.37 -11.23 -13.86
N VAL A 70 -4.40 -9.89 -13.78
CA VAL A 70 -5.31 -9.15 -12.90
C VAL A 70 -6.54 -8.60 -13.61
N ALA A 71 -6.57 -8.65 -14.94
CA ALA A 71 -7.66 -8.13 -15.76
C ALA A 71 -7.91 -9.04 -16.97
N ALA A 72 -9.10 -8.93 -17.57
CA ALA A 72 -9.41 -9.63 -18.82
C ALA A 72 -8.51 -9.16 -19.98
N GLN A 73 -8.34 -10.00 -21.01
CA GLN A 73 -7.48 -9.70 -22.16
C GLN A 73 -7.80 -8.32 -22.77
N GLY A 74 -6.76 -7.51 -22.97
CA GLY A 74 -6.89 -6.15 -23.52
C GLY A 74 -7.39 -5.09 -22.52
N LYS A 75 -7.56 -5.45 -21.25
CA LYS A 75 -7.93 -4.51 -20.17
C LYS A 75 -6.76 -4.16 -19.27
N TYR A 76 -6.79 -2.93 -18.78
CA TYR A 76 -5.82 -2.34 -17.89
C TYR A 76 -6.53 -1.86 -16.63
N ILE A 77 -5.89 -2.03 -15.48
CA ILE A 77 -6.32 -1.49 -14.19
C ILE A 77 -5.28 -0.46 -13.79
N THR A 78 -5.73 0.78 -13.68
CA THR A 78 -4.92 1.90 -13.24
C THR A 78 -5.44 2.40 -11.91
N ILE A 79 -4.55 2.62 -10.95
CA ILE A 79 -4.88 3.13 -9.63
C ILE A 79 -4.14 4.44 -9.43
N ALA A 80 -4.87 5.55 -9.33
CA ALA A 80 -4.35 6.85 -8.94
C ALA A 80 -4.60 7.06 -7.44
N SER A 81 -3.57 7.44 -6.69
CA SER A 81 -3.66 7.64 -5.23
C SER A 81 -2.84 8.82 -4.73
N THR A 82 -3.38 9.52 -3.73
CA THR A 82 -2.69 10.60 -3.01
C THR A 82 -3.28 10.76 -1.61
N THR A 83 -2.53 11.43 -0.73
CA THR A 83 -3.01 11.86 0.59
C THR A 83 -4.02 12.99 0.39
N VAL A 84 -5.15 12.94 1.10
CA VAL A 84 -6.21 13.96 0.99
C VAL A 84 -5.79 15.24 1.70
N GLU A 85 -5.86 16.38 0.99
CA GLU A 85 -5.50 17.71 1.50
C GLU A 85 -6.68 18.68 1.57
N THR A 86 -7.80 18.35 0.91
CA THR A 86 -8.96 19.24 0.73
C THR A 86 -10.29 18.52 1.03
N ALA A 87 -11.39 19.28 1.00
CA ALA A 87 -12.74 18.74 1.12
C ALA A 87 -13.29 18.13 -0.19
N GLU A 88 -12.54 18.21 -1.29
CA GLU A 88 -12.93 17.67 -2.60
C GLU A 88 -11.88 16.66 -3.12
N PRO A 89 -11.75 15.47 -2.50
CA PRO A 89 -10.62 14.56 -2.73
C PRO A 89 -10.48 14.07 -4.18
N GLU A 90 -11.60 13.93 -4.91
CA GLU A 90 -11.55 13.51 -6.31
C GLU A 90 -10.90 14.53 -7.24
N LYS A 91 -10.98 15.83 -6.92
CA LYS A 91 -10.31 16.89 -7.70
C LYS A 91 -8.79 16.84 -7.53
N GLU A 92 -8.33 16.34 -6.39
CA GLU A 92 -6.90 16.25 -6.07
C GLU A 92 -6.15 15.24 -6.94
N VAL A 93 -6.86 14.35 -7.64
CA VAL A 93 -6.28 13.37 -8.56
C VAL A 93 -6.61 13.66 -10.03
N GLU A 94 -7.20 14.81 -10.33
CA GLU A 94 -7.63 15.17 -11.68
C GLU A 94 -6.46 15.17 -12.67
N SER A 95 -5.31 15.73 -12.29
CA SER A 95 -4.07 15.72 -13.08
C SER A 95 -3.61 14.31 -13.46
N ALA A 96 -3.82 13.32 -12.59
CA ALA A 96 -3.54 11.92 -12.88
C ALA A 96 -4.60 11.27 -13.78
N LEU A 97 -5.88 11.61 -13.59
CA LEU A 97 -6.99 11.08 -14.39
C LEU A 97 -6.94 11.58 -15.84
N GLU A 98 -6.52 12.83 -16.06
CA GLU A 98 -6.33 13.41 -17.40
C GLU A 98 -5.32 12.62 -18.24
N LEU A 99 -4.28 12.05 -17.62
CA LEU A 99 -3.30 11.19 -18.31
C LEU A 99 -3.92 9.88 -18.83
N LEU A 100 -5.05 9.45 -18.26
CA LEU A 100 -5.69 8.18 -18.60
C LEU A 100 -6.64 8.28 -19.79
N GLU A 101 -7.00 9.50 -20.21
CA GLU A 101 -7.93 9.78 -21.29
C GLU A 101 -9.29 9.08 -21.14
N LEU A 102 -9.59 8.07 -21.96
CA LEU A 102 -10.88 7.39 -21.97
C LEU A 102 -10.92 6.31 -20.89
N ILE A 103 -11.58 6.61 -19.78
CA ILE A 103 -11.81 5.67 -18.69
C ILE A 103 -13.11 4.91 -18.94
N ASP A 104 -13.05 3.57 -19.05
CA ASP A 104 -14.24 2.73 -19.21
C ASP A 104 -15.14 2.79 -17.97
N GLN A 105 -14.51 2.73 -16.79
CA GLN A 105 -15.18 2.79 -15.50
C GLN A 105 -14.23 3.28 -14.41
N LYS A 106 -14.75 4.07 -13.46
CA LYS A 106 -14.01 4.62 -12.30
C LYS A 106 -14.66 4.18 -10.99
N PHE A 107 -13.86 3.70 -10.05
CA PHE A 107 -14.26 3.37 -8.69
C PHE A 107 -13.43 4.20 -7.72
N VAL A 108 -14.09 4.96 -6.85
CA VAL A 108 -13.44 5.88 -5.91
C VAL A 108 -13.57 5.34 -4.50
N ALA A 109 -12.44 5.26 -3.79
CA ALA A 109 -12.40 4.90 -2.39
C ALA A 109 -11.57 5.93 -1.61
N ILE A 110 -12.13 6.42 -0.52
CA ILE A 110 -11.41 7.27 0.44
C ILE A 110 -11.28 6.46 1.73
N SER A 111 -10.07 6.38 2.26
CA SER A 111 -9.74 5.56 3.43
C SER A 111 -9.04 6.39 4.50
N ASP A 112 -9.48 6.23 5.74
CA ASP A 112 -8.77 6.77 6.89
C ASP A 112 -7.47 5.99 7.13
N LEU A 113 -6.38 6.72 7.40
CA LEU A 113 -5.12 6.13 7.82
C LEU A 113 -5.04 6.16 9.34
N TYR A 114 -4.60 5.05 9.92
CA TYR A 114 -4.41 4.89 11.36
C TYR A 114 -2.98 4.45 11.66
N GLU A 115 -2.48 4.87 12.82
CA GLU A 115 -1.20 4.44 13.38
C GLU A 115 -1.38 4.13 14.87
N PRO A 116 -0.63 3.17 15.44
CA PRO A 116 -0.66 2.91 16.87
C PRO A 116 -0.10 4.08 17.68
N PHE A 117 -0.62 4.29 18.89
CA PHE A 117 -0.06 5.30 19.80
C PHE A 117 1.14 4.81 20.61
N ASP A 118 1.36 3.50 20.71
CA ASP A 118 2.50 2.91 21.40
C ASP A 118 3.13 1.76 20.61
N GLY A 119 4.34 1.37 21.00
CA GLY A 119 5.09 0.28 20.35
C GLY A 119 4.75 -1.12 20.85
N GLY A 120 3.70 -1.30 21.66
CA GLY A 120 3.25 -2.61 22.15
C GLY A 120 4.10 -3.25 23.25
N PHE A 121 5.10 -2.55 23.80
CA PHE A 121 6.06 -3.14 24.75
C PHE A 121 5.43 -3.61 26.06
N GLU A 122 4.50 -2.85 26.63
CA GLU A 122 3.82 -3.23 27.88
C GLU A 122 2.63 -4.16 27.62
N SER A 123 1.83 -3.85 26.60
CA SER A 123 0.61 -4.59 26.25
C SER A 123 0.88 -5.93 25.57
N GLN A 124 2.06 -6.09 24.95
CA GLN A 124 2.40 -7.18 24.03
C GLN A 124 1.43 -7.29 22.84
N VAL A 125 0.83 -6.16 22.45
CA VAL A 125 -0.03 -6.00 21.28
C VAL A 125 0.67 -5.07 20.30
N PHE A 126 1.02 -5.59 19.14
CA PHE A 126 1.78 -4.87 18.10
C PHE A 126 0.85 -4.62 16.91
N CYS A 127 0.56 -3.35 16.65
CA CYS A 127 -0.33 -2.95 15.57
C CYS A 127 0.49 -2.49 14.36
N SER A 128 0.06 -2.83 13.16
CA SER A 128 0.58 -2.19 11.95
C SER A 128 -0.03 -0.80 11.74
N SER A 129 0.65 0.01 10.93
CA SER A 129 0.11 1.25 10.39
C SER A 129 -0.78 0.96 9.16
N SER A 130 -1.73 1.85 8.85
CA SER A 130 -2.49 1.78 7.60
C SER A 130 -1.58 2.00 6.38
N TYR A 131 -1.88 1.33 5.26
CA TYR A 131 -1.17 1.56 4.00
C TYR A 131 -1.39 2.98 3.48
N ASP A 132 -0.28 3.70 3.27
CA ASP A 132 -0.27 5.06 2.73
C ASP A 132 -0.64 5.12 1.22
N ALA A 133 -0.51 6.31 0.63
CA ALA A 133 -0.86 6.54 -0.77
C ALA A 133 0.19 6.03 -1.77
N THR A 134 1.38 5.62 -1.31
CA THR A 134 2.47 5.22 -2.19
C THR A 134 2.15 3.90 -2.89
N THR A 135 2.63 3.75 -4.13
CA THR A 135 2.43 2.52 -4.93
C THR A 135 3.61 1.56 -4.83
N ARG A 136 4.45 1.74 -3.80
CA ARG A 136 5.64 0.93 -3.50
C ARG A 136 5.59 0.49 -2.05
N LEU A 137 6.38 -0.53 -1.70
CA LEU A 137 6.31 -1.18 -0.38
C LEU A 137 7.37 -0.67 0.62
N GLU A 138 8.04 0.44 0.35
CA GLU A 138 9.14 0.90 1.22
C GLU A 138 8.66 1.26 2.62
N THR A 139 7.60 2.05 2.74
CA THR A 139 7.01 2.45 4.03
C THR A 139 6.40 1.26 4.77
N THR A 140 5.73 0.36 4.04
CA THR A 140 5.25 -0.92 4.58
C THR A 140 6.40 -1.80 5.09
N CYS A 141 7.53 -1.85 4.38
CA CYS A 141 8.70 -2.62 4.81
C CYS A 141 9.31 -2.03 6.09
N ASN A 142 9.32 -0.71 6.22
CA ASN A 142 9.77 -0.03 7.42
C ASN A 142 8.86 -0.34 8.62
N ASP A 143 7.54 -0.29 8.44
CA ASP A 143 6.56 -0.68 9.47
C ASP A 143 6.77 -2.14 9.93
N ASN A 144 6.93 -3.07 8.99
CA ASN A 144 7.22 -4.47 9.30
C ASN A 144 8.52 -4.67 10.10
N LYS A 145 9.59 -3.94 9.75
CA LYS A 145 10.87 -4.01 10.47
C LYS A 145 10.74 -3.43 11.88
N ASP A 146 9.96 -2.38 12.04
CA ASP A 146 9.73 -1.73 13.33
C ASP A 146 8.91 -2.63 14.27
N ILE A 147 7.81 -3.20 13.77
CA ILE A 147 7.02 -4.21 14.50
C ILE A 147 7.90 -5.38 14.92
N TYR A 148 8.69 -5.94 14.00
CA TYR A 148 9.61 -7.03 14.33
C TYR A 148 10.58 -6.65 15.45
N LYS A 149 11.18 -5.46 15.37
CA LYS A 149 12.12 -4.97 16.37
C LYS A 149 11.47 -4.83 17.74
N HIS A 150 10.23 -4.32 17.81
CA HIS A 150 9.48 -4.18 19.06
C HIS A 150 9.09 -5.53 19.66
N MET A 151 8.74 -6.51 18.81
CA MET A 151 8.41 -7.86 19.25
C MET A 151 9.61 -8.67 19.72
N ALA A 152 10.69 -8.67 18.94
CA ALA A 152 11.86 -9.52 19.15
C ALA A 152 12.91 -8.88 20.07
N GLY A 153 12.84 -7.57 20.29
CA GLY A 153 13.82 -6.80 21.05
C GLY A 153 15.14 -6.51 20.30
N THR A 154 15.25 -6.93 19.04
CA THR A 154 16.44 -6.74 18.19
C THR A 154 16.04 -6.38 16.77
N ALA A 155 16.90 -5.62 16.07
CA ALA A 155 16.67 -5.31 14.66
C ALA A 155 16.62 -6.58 13.80
N PHE A 156 15.86 -6.53 12.72
CA PHE A 156 15.77 -7.64 11.78
C PHE A 156 17.10 -7.83 11.03
N ASP A 157 17.64 -9.04 11.08
CA ASP A 157 18.89 -9.41 10.42
C ASP A 157 18.60 -10.27 9.18
N PHE A 158 18.84 -9.70 8.00
CA PHE A 158 18.62 -10.35 6.71
C PHE A 158 19.59 -11.51 6.45
N GLU A 159 20.79 -11.50 7.05
CA GLU A 159 21.77 -12.58 6.82
C GLU A 159 21.35 -13.85 7.57
N ASN A 160 20.72 -13.72 8.74
CA ASN A 160 20.18 -14.86 9.49
C ASN A 160 19.07 -15.61 8.73
N MET A 161 18.35 -14.95 7.80
CA MET A 161 17.38 -15.63 6.92
C MET A 161 18.04 -16.51 5.86
N LYS A 162 19.20 -16.11 5.33
CA LYS A 162 19.89 -16.87 4.27
C LYS A 162 20.42 -18.22 4.77
N HIS A 163 20.72 -18.32 6.05
CA HIS A 163 21.28 -19.53 6.66
C HIS A 163 20.24 -20.61 7.03
N LYS A 164 18.94 -20.33 6.91
CA LYS A 164 17.86 -21.27 7.24
C LYS A 164 17.05 -21.74 6.04
N GLN A 165 17.69 -21.97 4.89
CA GLN A 165 17.05 -22.56 3.71
C GLN A 165 16.52 -24.01 3.90
N ASN A 166 16.62 -24.58 5.11
CA ASN A 166 16.05 -25.88 5.46
C ASN A 166 14.65 -25.78 6.12
N ASP A 167 14.09 -24.58 6.33
CA ASP A 167 12.75 -24.41 6.92
C ASP A 167 11.62 -24.43 5.85
N VAL A 168 11.81 -25.15 4.73
CA VAL A 168 10.70 -25.51 3.84
C VAL A 168 9.94 -26.66 4.50
N PHE A 169 8.81 -26.34 5.14
CA PHE A 169 7.84 -27.34 5.55
C PHE A 169 7.35 -28.11 4.30
N GLY A 170 7.87 -29.32 4.07
CA GLY A 170 7.40 -30.16 2.97
C GLY A 170 8.32 -31.29 2.49
N GLU A 171 9.63 -31.25 2.73
CA GLU A 171 10.49 -32.40 2.39
C GLU A 171 10.62 -33.34 3.59
N ALA A 172 9.69 -34.29 3.65
CA ALA A 172 9.85 -35.49 4.44
C ALA A 172 10.99 -36.33 3.84
N ASP A 173 11.88 -36.79 4.70
CA ASP A 173 12.96 -37.73 4.41
C ASP A 173 12.49 -38.85 3.45
N GLN A 174 13.18 -38.99 2.31
CA GLN A 174 13.26 -40.23 1.53
C GLN A 174 14.70 -40.75 1.56
#